data_AF-A0A848CIK3-F1
#
_entry.id   AF-A0A848CIK3-F1
#
_cell.length_a   1.000
_cell.length_b   1.000
_cell.length_c   1.000
_cell.angle_alpha   90.00
_cell.angle_beta   90.00
_cell.angle_gamma   90.00
#
_symmetry.space_group_name_H-M   'P 1'
#
loop_
_entity.id
_entity.type
_entity.pdbx_description
1 polymer ?
#
loop_
_entity_poly.entity_id
_entity_poly.type
_entity_poly.pdbx_seq_one_letter_code
_entity_poly.pdbx_strand_id
1 'polypeptide(L)'
;MQKDNPIEVVLKEDGKEYDFSTATAIRVKIGNIVIDSETEADAFDRSESQLGRLKIFIGGQTIEAKAYNVKVEIEDADGHTLYFDHVRVKIEDTGM
;
A
#
# COMPACT_ATOMS: atom_id res chain seq x y z
N MET A 1 10.55 7.62 16.10
CA MET A 1 11.42 6.96 15.09
C MET A 1 11.07 7.55 13.75
N GLN A 2 12.08 7.97 12.99
CA GLN A 2 11.90 8.56 11.67
C GLN A 2 11.34 7.47 10.74
N LYS A 3 10.15 7.71 10.17
CA LYS A 3 9.50 6.78 9.24
C LYS A 3 10.10 7.03 7.85
N ASP A 4 11.34 6.60 7.65
CA ASP A 4 12.05 6.90 6.41
C ASP A 4 11.54 5.97 5.28
N ASN A 5 11.01 6.60 4.22
CA ASN A 5 10.54 6.01 2.95
C ASN A 5 9.16 5.34 2.96
N PRO A 6 8.06 6.12 2.86
CA PRO A 6 6.75 5.57 2.56
C PRO A 6 6.67 5.06 1.11
N ILE A 7 5.94 3.97 0.91
CA ILE A 7 5.47 3.55 -0.41
C ILE A 7 4.10 4.19 -0.64
N GLU A 8 3.98 4.97 -1.72
CA GLU A 8 2.68 5.45 -2.18
C GLU A 8 2.05 4.41 -3.12
N VAL A 9 0.82 4.01 -2.80
CA VAL A 9 0.00 3.12 -3.61
C VAL A 9 -1.17 3.91 -4.16
N VAL A 10 -1.30 3.87 -5.49
CA VAL A 10 -2.47 4.38 -6.22
C VAL A 10 -3.05 3.21 -6.99
N LEU A 11 -4.27 2.81 -6.63
CA LEU A 11 -5.01 1.77 -7.33
C LEU A 11 -6.05 2.41 -8.23
N LYS A 12 -6.27 1.80 -9.40
CA LYS A 12 -7.31 2.23 -10.32
C LYS A 12 -8.23 1.08 -10.67
N GLU A 13 -9.52 1.30 -10.49
CA GLU A 13 -10.60 0.40 -10.90
C GLU A 13 -11.40 1.12 -12.00
N ASP A 14 -11.56 0.47 -13.15
CA ASP A 14 -12.23 1.05 -14.33
C ASP A 14 -11.73 2.46 -14.73
N GLY A 15 -10.43 2.71 -14.56
CA GLY A 15 -9.80 3.98 -14.90
C GLY A 15 -10.01 5.11 -13.88
N LYS A 16 -10.74 4.87 -12.79
CA LYS A 16 -10.89 5.77 -11.64
C LYS A 16 -9.99 5.32 -10.51
N GLU A 17 -9.49 6.27 -9.71
CA GLU A 17 -8.74 5.93 -8.51
C GLU A 17 -9.66 5.26 -7.48
N TYR A 18 -9.19 4.19 -6.87
CA TYR A 18 -9.95 3.42 -5.88
C TYR A 18 -10.01 4.17 -4.54
N ASP A 19 -11.20 4.35 -3.98
CA ASP A 19 -11.39 5.00 -2.68
C ASP A 19 -11.08 4.04 -1.52
N PHE A 20 -9.88 4.17 -0.96
CA PHE A 20 -9.42 3.36 0.17
C PHE A 20 -10.19 3.60 1.47
N SER A 21 -11.04 4.63 1.56
CA SER A 21 -11.81 4.90 2.79
C SER A 21 -12.89 3.84 3.02
N THR A 22 -13.27 3.10 1.98
CA THR A 22 -14.21 1.98 2.03
C THR A 22 -13.57 0.65 2.42
N ALA A 23 -12.23 0.57 2.41
CA ALA A 23 -11.49 -0.64 2.75
C ALA A 23 -11.52 -0.91 4.26
N THR A 24 -12.03 -2.09 4.63
CA THR A 24 -12.04 -2.58 6.02
C THR A 24 -10.69 -3.16 6.40
N ALA A 25 -10.07 -3.94 5.51
CA ALA A 25 -8.72 -4.46 5.66
C ALA A 25 -7.90 -4.25 4.38
N ILE A 26 -6.58 -4.06 4.56
CA ILE A 26 -5.61 -3.92 3.48
C ILE A 26 -4.40 -4.77 3.81
N ARG A 27 -4.03 -5.66 2.90
CA ARG A 27 -2.81 -6.45 2.96
C ARG A 27 -1.94 -6.17 1.75
N VAL A 28 -0.69 -5.81 2.01
CA VAL A 28 0.30 -5.50 0.96
C VAL A 28 1.44 -6.49 1.05
N LYS A 29 1.72 -7.16 -0.07
CA LYS A 29 2.81 -8.13 -0.19
C LYS A 29 3.85 -7.64 -1.19
N ILE A 30 5.09 -7.50 -0.71
CA ILE A 30 6.26 -7.06 -1.49
C ILE A 30 7.32 -8.15 -1.38
N GLY A 31 7.38 -9.04 -2.38
CA GLY A 31 8.22 -10.25 -2.29
C GLY A 31 7.83 -11.12 -1.09
N ASN A 32 8.72 -11.22 -0.10
CA ASN A 32 8.50 -11.96 1.15
C ASN A 32 7.96 -11.09 2.29
N ILE A 33 7.93 -9.77 2.13
CA ILE A 33 7.39 -8.83 3.11
C ILE A 33 5.88 -8.84 2.98
N VAL A 34 5.17 -8.97 4.10
CA VAL A 34 3.71 -8.83 4.20
C VAL A 34 3.44 -7.79 5.27
N ILE A 35 2.66 -6.77 4.94
CA ILE A 35 2.20 -5.73 5.84
C ILE A 35 0.68 -5.79 5.84
N ASP A 36 0.09 -5.93 7.02
CA ASP A 36 -1.34 -6.18 7.20
C ASP A 36 -1.93 -5.10 8.10
N SER A 37 -2.97 -4.41 7.64
CA SER A 37 -3.57 -3.31 8.40
C SER A 37 -4.28 -3.77 9.68
N GLU A 38 -4.65 -5.05 9.78
CA GLU A 38 -5.26 -5.60 10.98
C GLU A 38 -4.24 -5.78 12.11
N THR A 39 -2.98 -6.06 11.78
CA THR A 39 -1.90 -6.25 12.77
C THR A 39 -0.97 -5.06 12.91
N GLU A 40 -0.86 -4.24 11.86
CA GLU A 40 0.08 -3.12 11.74
C GLU A 40 -0.63 -1.84 11.25
N ALA A 41 -1.75 -1.46 11.87
CA ALA A 41 -2.55 -0.30 11.45
C ALA A 41 -1.73 1.00 11.29
N ASP A 42 -0.74 1.24 12.17
CA ASP A 42 0.12 2.43 12.14
C ASP A 42 1.09 2.50 10.94
N ALA A 43 1.23 1.39 10.21
CA ALA A 43 1.96 1.34 8.95
C ALA A 43 1.17 1.97 7.79
N PHE A 44 -0.15 2.16 7.93
CA PHE A 44 -1.01 2.68 6.87
C PHE A 44 -1.49 4.10 7.17
N ASP A 45 -1.01 5.08 6.41
CA ASP A 45 -1.57 6.42 6.42
C ASP A 45 -2.67 6.53 5.37
N ARG A 46 -3.91 6.57 5.88
CA ARG A 46 -5.16 6.67 5.13
C ARG A 46 -5.69 8.12 5.02
N SER A 47 -4.90 9.13 5.38
CA SER A 47 -5.36 10.54 5.39
C SER A 47 -5.82 11.06 4.01
N GLU A 48 -5.28 10.51 2.92
CA GLU A 48 -5.64 10.83 1.54
C GLU A 48 -6.41 9.71 0.83
N SER A 49 -7.02 8.79 1.60
CA SER A 49 -7.70 7.59 1.08
C SER A 49 -8.84 7.87 0.08
N GLN A 50 -9.63 8.93 0.34
CA GLN A 50 -10.70 9.39 -0.56
C GLN A 50 -10.19 9.97 -1.89
N LEU A 51 -8.91 10.33 -1.95
CA LEU A 51 -8.21 10.73 -3.18
C LEU A 51 -7.51 9.55 -3.84
N GLY A 52 -7.81 8.32 -3.43
CA GLY A 52 -7.21 7.08 -3.92
C GLY A 52 -5.71 6.96 -3.71
N ARG A 53 -5.21 7.58 -2.63
CA ARG A 53 -3.81 7.50 -2.21
C ARG A 53 -3.70 6.82 -0.86
N LEU A 54 -2.79 5.87 -0.79
CA LEU A 54 -2.44 5.17 0.45
C LEU A 54 -0.92 5.20 0.63
N LYS A 55 -0.46 5.69 1.79
CA LYS A 55 0.96 5.66 2.15
C LYS A 55 1.21 4.50 3.11
N ILE A 56 2.17 3.66 2.77
CA ILE A 56 2.54 2.47 3.56
C ILE A 56 3.96 2.65 4.06
N PHE A 57 4.13 2.65 5.38
CA PHE A 57 5.41 2.77 6.05
C PHE A 57 5.97 1.38 6.34
N ILE A 58 7.04 1.04 5.67
CA ILE A 58 7.73 -0.26 5.79
C ILE A 58 8.61 -0.35 7.06
N GLY A 59 8.68 0.73 7.85
CA GLY A 59 9.47 0.79 9.08
C GLY A 59 10.96 0.56 8.84
N GLY A 60 11.63 -0.17 9.74
CA GLY A 60 13.04 -0.53 9.61
C GLY A 60 13.31 -1.65 8.58
N GLN A 61 12.32 -2.05 7.78
CA GLN A 61 12.53 -3.10 6.79
C GLN A 61 13.27 -2.55 5.57
N THR A 62 14.32 -3.27 5.15
CA THR A 62 15.08 -2.94 3.94
C THR A 62 14.42 -3.59 2.74
N ILE A 63 14.03 -2.78 1.76
CA ILE A 63 13.61 -3.24 0.43
C ILE A 63 14.80 -3.02 -0.51
N GLU A 64 15.33 -4.11 -1.08
CA GLU A 64 16.39 -3.99 -2.08
C GLU A 64 15.82 -3.37 -3.35
N ALA A 65 16.50 -2.43 -4.02
CA ALA A 65 16.03 -1.87 -5.28
C ALA A 65 16.04 -2.93 -6.42
N LYS A 66 14.99 -3.75 -6.47
CA LYS A 66 14.70 -4.77 -7.49
C LYS A 66 13.27 -4.55 -7.99
N ALA A 67 12.97 -5.04 -9.19
CA ALA A 67 11.59 -5.08 -9.66
C ALA A 67 10.80 -6.07 -8.79
N TYR A 68 9.94 -5.56 -7.90
CA TYR A 68 8.99 -6.38 -7.16
C TYR A 68 7.63 -6.37 -7.84
N ASN A 69 7.03 -7.56 -7.94
CA ASN A 69 5.58 -7.66 -8.11
C ASN A 69 4.96 -7.39 -6.74
N VAL A 70 4.29 -6.25 -6.61
CA VAL A 70 3.52 -5.90 -5.41
C VAL A 70 2.10 -6.38 -5.60
N LYS A 71 1.64 -7.22 -4.68
CA LYS A 71 0.25 -7.63 -4.60
C LYS A 71 -0.44 -6.86 -3.50
N VAL A 72 -1.59 -6.30 -3.82
CA VAL A 72 -2.45 -5.63 -2.84
C VAL A 72 -3.78 -6.37 -2.80
N GLU A 73 -4.16 -6.77 -1.60
CA GLU A 73 -5.45 -7.39 -1.28
C GLU A 73 -6.22 -6.40 -0.41
N ILE A 74 -7.46 -6.12 -0.79
CA ILE A 74 -8.35 -5.20 -0.07
C ILE A 74 -9.64 -5.93 0.24
N GLU A 75 -10.07 -5.89 1.49
CA GLU A 75 -11.43 -6.25 1.86
C GLU A 75 -12.28 -4.97 1.91
N ASP A 76 -13.39 -4.95 1.18
CA ASP A 76 -14.34 -3.85 1.21
C ASP A 76 -15.31 -3.99 2.40
N ALA A 77 -16.21 -3.00 2.55
CA ALA A 77 -17.24 -3.01 3.58
C ALA A 77 -18.33 -4.09 3.37
N ASP A 78 -18.47 -4.59 2.14
CA ASP A 78 -19.45 -5.61 1.76
C ASP A 78 -18.89 -7.05 1.92
N GLY A 79 -17.61 -7.17 2.31
CA GLY A 79 -16.93 -8.45 2.52
C GLY A 79 -16.35 -9.06 1.25
N HIS A 80 -16.21 -8.28 0.17
CA HIS A 80 -15.52 -8.74 -1.04
C HIS A 80 -14.02 -8.49 -0.93
N THR A 81 -13.23 -9.44 -1.44
CA THR A 81 -11.78 -9.29 -1.60
C THR A 81 -11.44 -8.85 -3.02
N LEU A 82 -10.81 -7.68 -3.14
CA LEU A 82 -10.28 -7.14 -4.39
C LEU A 82 -8.78 -7.46 -4.51
N TYR A 83 -8.37 -7.96 -5.67
CA TYR A 83 -6.98 -8.32 -5.97
C TYR A 83 -6.40 -7.40 -7.04
N PHE A 84 -5.25 -6.79 -6.74
CA PHE A 84 -4.52 -5.97 -7.68
C PHE A 84 -3.16 -6.60 -7.97
N ASP A 85 -3.01 -7.15 -9.18
CA ASP A 85 -1.82 -7.93 -9.59
C ASP A 85 -0.64 -7.07 -10.06
N HIS A 86 -0.86 -5.80 -10.42
CA HIS A 86 0.19 -4.89 -10.89
C HIS A 86 0.08 -3.52 -10.25
N VAL A 87 0.86 -3.30 -9.20
CA VAL A 87 1.06 -1.96 -8.60
C VAL A 87 2.45 -1.45 -8.96
N ARG A 88 2.51 -0.26 -9.57
CA ARG A 88 3.78 0.42 -9.84
C ARG A 88 4.19 1.22 -8.61
N VAL A 89 5.14 0.69 -7.85
CA VAL A 89 5.80 1.44 -6.78
C VAL A 89 6.95 2.25 -7.38
N LYS A 90 6.93 3.56 -7.17
CA LYS A 90 8.06 4.45 -7.49
C LYS A 90 8.84 4.68 -6.20
N ILE A 91 10.05 4.14 -6.11
CA ILE A 91 10.99 4.46 -5.04
C ILE A 91 11.92 5.54 -5.61
N GLU A 92 11.88 6.73 -5.03
CA GLU A 92 12.80 7.82 -5.36
C GLU A 92 13.79 7.99 -4.21
N ASP A 93 15.08 7.84 -4.49
CA ASP A 93 16.13 8.32 -3.59
C ASP A 93 16.26 9.84 -3.80
N THR A 94 15.76 10.61 -2.84
CA THR A 94 15.81 12.08 -2.93
C THR A 94 17.16 12.66 -2.53
N GLY A 95 18.11 11.83 -2.09
CA GLY A 95 19.45 12.23 -1.69
C GLY A 95 19.49 13.07 -0.40
N MET A 96 20.46 12.75 0.47
CA MET A 96 21.14 13.74 1.31
C MET A 96 22.61 13.74 0.92
#